data_AF-A0A8C6ZQM3-F1
#
_entry.id   AF-A0A8C6ZQM3-F1
#
_cell.length_a   1.000
_cell.length_b   1.000
_cell.length_c   1.000
_cell.angle_alpha   90.00
_cell.angle_beta   90.00
_cell.angle_gamma   90.00
#
_symmetry.space_group_name_H-M   'P 1'
#
loop_
_entity.id
_entity.type
_entity.pdbx_description
1 polymer ?
#
loop_
_entity_poly.entity_id
_entity_poly.type
_entity_poly.pdbx_seq_one_letter_code
_entity_poly.pdbx_strand_id
1 'polypeptide(L)'
;MHSLAEEIRSFSKANLRKQCTRVTTLTGKRIIETWRGACVQVVEETAPGDGGGCGYVPDLSADLQVGVVRPWLLLGSQDAAHDLETMRKHKVTHVLNVAYGVQNAFLNDFVYKSISILDLPETDITSYFPECFEFIEKAKIQDGVVLVHCNAGVSRAAAIVIGFLMNSEGLSFARAFSLVKNARPAVCPNAGFMEQANLTFLSDVRLPENSLL
;
A
#
# COMPACT_ATOMS: atom_id res chain seq x y z
N MET A 1 -32.89 44.75 1.41
CA MET A 1 -31.94 43.64 1.56
C MET A 1 -31.46 43.67 3.00
N HIS A 2 -31.80 42.68 3.81
CA HIS A 2 -31.27 42.60 5.17
C HIS A 2 -29.78 42.28 5.09
N SER A 3 -28.96 42.90 5.94
CA SER A 3 -27.56 42.52 6.01
C SER A 3 -27.44 41.15 6.68
N LEU A 4 -26.45 40.35 6.28
CA LEU A 4 -26.15 39.07 6.94
C LEU A 4 -26.01 39.22 8.47
N ALA A 5 -25.54 40.38 8.95
CA ALA A 5 -25.39 40.67 10.37
C ALA A 5 -26.72 40.94 11.10
N GLU A 6 -27.77 41.34 10.39
CA GLU A 6 -29.13 41.47 10.93
C GLU A 6 -29.85 40.13 10.96
N GLU A 7 -29.63 39.29 9.94
CA GLU A 7 -30.15 37.93 9.89
C GLU A 7 -29.57 37.08 11.02
N ILE A 8 -28.26 37.13 11.28
CA ILE A 8 -27.63 36.42 12.40
C ILE A 8 -28.16 36.90 13.76
N ARG A 9 -28.41 38.20 13.91
CA ARG A 9 -28.90 38.79 15.18
C ARG A 9 -30.36 38.45 15.47
N SER A 10 -31.18 38.33 14.43
CA SER A 10 -32.61 37.98 14.54
C SER A 10 -32.86 36.47 14.54
N PHE A 11 -31.85 35.66 14.20
CA PHE A 11 -31.97 34.21 14.13
C PHE A 11 -32.16 33.56 15.51
N SER A 12 -33.29 32.88 15.70
CA SER A 12 -33.57 32.12 16.92
C SER A 12 -32.76 30.82 16.95
N LYS A 13 -31.96 30.63 18.00
CA LYS A 13 -31.22 29.38 18.25
C LYS A 13 -32.13 28.15 18.37
N ALA A 14 -33.43 28.34 18.65
CA ALA A 14 -34.41 27.25 18.70
C ALA A 14 -34.69 26.61 17.33
N ASN A 15 -34.37 27.31 16.24
CA ASN A 15 -34.55 26.82 14.87
C ASN A 15 -33.33 26.02 14.34
N LEU A 16 -32.25 25.91 15.12
CA LEU A 16 -31.11 25.08 14.76
C LEU A 16 -31.49 23.60 14.82
N ARG A 17 -31.08 22.83 13.81
CA ARG A 17 -31.13 21.37 13.89
C ARG A 17 -30.30 20.93 15.10
N LYS A 18 -30.87 20.07 15.93
CA LYS A 18 -30.12 19.43 17.02
C LYS A 18 -28.98 18.63 16.39
N GLN A 19 -27.75 19.00 16.73
CA GLN A 19 -26.55 18.30 16.30
C GLN A 19 -26.01 17.51 17.49
N CYS A 20 -25.56 16.29 17.22
CA CYS A 20 -24.70 15.55 18.12
C CYS A 20 -23.34 15.37 17.45
N THR A 21 -22.27 15.53 18.23
CA THR A 21 -20.92 15.29 17.77
C THR A 21 -20.46 13.98 18.37
N ARG A 22 -20.10 13.01 17.52
CA ARG A 22 -19.48 11.77 17.98
C ARG A 22 -17.97 11.97 18.02
N VAL A 23 -17.40 11.93 19.22
CA VAL A 23 -15.97 12.09 19.49
C VAL A 23 -15.38 10.72 19.82
N THR A 24 -14.32 10.33 19.13
CA THR A 24 -13.52 9.16 19.50
C THR A 24 -12.25 9.66 20.17
N THR A 25 -12.00 9.24 21.41
CA THR A 25 -10.80 9.63 22.15
C THR A 25 -9.57 8.86 21.65
N LEU A 26 -8.38 9.32 22.06
CA LEU A 26 -7.12 8.60 21.81
C LEU A 26 -7.11 7.18 22.40
N THR A 27 -7.97 6.91 23.39
CA THR A 27 -8.15 5.61 24.02
C THR A 27 -9.19 4.73 23.35
N GLY A 28 -9.78 5.17 22.22
CA GLY A 28 -10.82 4.43 21.49
C GLY A 28 -12.23 4.56 22.09
N LYS A 29 -12.39 5.29 23.21
CA LYS A 29 -13.70 5.54 23.80
C LYS A 29 -14.52 6.44 22.87
N ARG A 30 -15.77 6.04 22.62
CA ARG A 30 -16.72 6.84 21.85
C ARG A 30 -17.62 7.62 22.79
N ILE A 31 -17.72 8.91 22.53
CA ILE A 31 -18.45 9.86 23.33
C ILE A 31 -19.39 10.63 22.41
N ILE A 32 -20.66 10.76 22.81
CA ILE A 32 -21.64 11.57 22.10
C ILE A 32 -21.83 12.86 22.88
N GLU A 33 -21.38 13.97 22.30
CA GLU A 33 -21.62 15.31 22.80
C GLU A 33 -22.92 15.84 22.22
N THR A 34 -23.89 16.13 23.09
CA THR A 34 -25.14 16.77 22.73
C THR A 34 -25.23 18.12 23.41
N TRP A 35 -25.41 19.18 22.61
CA TRP A 35 -25.61 20.53 23.13
C TRP A 35 -27.06 20.71 23.57
N ARG A 36 -27.29 21.00 24.86
CA ARG A 36 -28.57 21.48 25.40
C ARG A 36 -28.40 22.90 25.93
N GLY A 37 -28.72 23.89 25.10
CA GLY A 37 -28.54 25.29 25.47
C GLY A 37 -27.07 25.65 25.64
N ALA A 38 -26.68 26.13 26.81
CA ALA A 38 -25.29 26.44 27.16
C ALA A 38 -24.52 25.25 27.80
N CYS A 39 -25.18 24.11 27.99
CA CYS A 39 -24.60 22.95 28.63
C CYS A 39 -24.31 21.84 27.62
N VAL A 40 -23.09 21.31 27.65
CA VAL A 40 -22.73 20.09 26.92
C VAL A 40 -23.09 18.90 27.78
N GLN A 41 -23.89 17.99 27.24
CA GLN A 41 -24.06 16.67 27.82
C GLN A 41 -23.21 15.66 27.07
N VAL A 42 -22.50 14.86 27.83
CA VAL A 42 -21.50 13.92 27.36
C VAL A 42 -21.97 12.53 27.77
N VAL A 43 -22.29 11.68 26.80
CA VAL A 43 -22.70 10.29 27.05
C VAL A 43 -21.63 9.37 26.48
N GLU A 44 -21.08 8.50 27.31
CA GLU A 44 -20.15 7.44 26.87
C GLU A 44 -20.96 6.34 26.16
N GLU A 45 -20.64 6.08 24.90
CA GLU A 45 -21.27 5.02 24.12
C GLU A 45 -20.71 3.69 24.65
N THR A 46 -21.54 2.88 25.29
CA THR A 46 -21.13 1.54 25.75
C THR A 46 -20.83 0.68 24.53
N ALA A 47 -19.56 0.34 24.36
CA ALA A 47 -19.12 -0.48 23.24
C ALA A 47 -19.81 -1.86 23.28
N PRO A 48 -20.26 -2.41 22.14
CA PRO A 48 -20.34 -3.86 22.01
C PRO A 48 -18.90 -4.36 22.18
N GLY A 49 -18.68 -5.27 23.13
CA GLY A 49 -17.33 -5.73 23.48
C GLY A 49 -16.59 -6.26 22.27
N ASP A 50 -15.45 -5.66 21.94
CA ASP A 50 -14.14 -6.31 21.82
C ASP A 50 -13.07 -5.28 21.36
N GLY A 51 -11.83 -5.44 21.84
CA GLY A 51 -10.63 -4.91 21.19
C GLY A 51 -10.18 -3.48 21.52
N GLY A 52 -9.27 -3.34 22.49
CA GLY A 52 -8.49 -2.12 22.73
C GLY A 52 -7.47 -1.86 21.60
N GLY A 53 -7.92 -1.26 20.49
CA GLY A 53 -7.07 -0.86 19.36
C GLY A 53 -6.96 0.66 19.20
N CYS A 54 -5.78 1.12 18.78
CA CYS A 54 -5.50 2.50 18.38
C CYS A 54 -6.55 3.00 17.37
N GLY A 55 -6.92 4.29 17.45
CA GLY A 55 -8.07 4.94 16.80
C GLY A 55 -8.07 5.03 15.26
N TYR A 56 -7.78 3.94 14.56
CA TYR A 56 -8.09 3.77 13.14
C TYR A 56 -9.29 2.83 12.99
N VAL A 57 -10.13 3.07 11.99
CA VAL A 57 -11.22 2.14 11.64
C VAL A 57 -10.63 1.15 10.64
N PRO A 58 -10.46 -0.14 10.98
CA PRO A 58 -9.96 -1.12 10.03
C PRO A 58 -10.90 -1.18 8.83
N ASP A 59 -10.36 -0.92 7.64
CA ASP A 59 -11.06 -1.27 6.40
C ASP A 59 -10.89 -2.77 6.20
N LEU A 60 -12.02 -3.49 6.25
CA LEU A 60 -12.07 -4.94 6.08
C LEU A 60 -12.42 -5.33 4.64
N SER A 61 -12.54 -4.36 3.74
CA SER A 61 -12.75 -4.64 2.32
C SER A 61 -11.50 -5.25 1.69
N ALA A 62 -11.70 -6.24 0.82
CA ALA A 62 -10.62 -6.90 0.12
C ALA A 62 -9.99 -5.93 -0.90
N ASP A 63 -8.66 -5.81 -0.86
CA ASP A 63 -7.91 -5.01 -1.84
C ASP A 63 -7.56 -5.85 -3.08
N LEU A 64 -8.51 -5.94 -4.01
CA LEU A 64 -8.32 -6.66 -5.28
C LEU A 64 -7.65 -5.80 -6.38
N GLN A 65 -7.14 -4.61 -6.05
CA GLN A 65 -6.50 -3.75 -7.05
C GLN A 65 -5.14 -4.33 -7.45
N VAL A 66 -4.96 -4.60 -8.74
CA VAL A 66 -3.69 -5.01 -9.31
C VAL A 66 -3.05 -3.84 -10.06
N GLY A 67 -1.82 -3.51 -9.70
CA GLY A 67 -1.00 -2.53 -10.42
C GLY A 67 -0.30 -3.18 -11.61
N VAL A 68 -0.62 -2.74 -12.82
CA VAL A 68 0.04 -3.21 -14.05
C VAL A 68 1.23 -2.31 -14.36
N VAL A 69 2.43 -2.73 -13.97
CA VAL A 69 3.67 -1.95 -14.15
C VAL A 69 4.23 -2.14 -15.57
N ARG A 70 4.17 -3.37 -16.06
CA ARG A 70 4.33 -3.76 -17.47
C ARG A 70 3.22 -4.77 -17.81
N PRO A 71 2.93 -5.04 -19.10
CA PRO A 71 1.95 -6.05 -19.47
C PRO A 71 2.17 -7.44 -18.84
N TRP A 72 3.43 -7.76 -18.49
CA TRP A 72 3.85 -9.02 -17.89
C TRP A 72 4.32 -8.89 -16.42
N LEU A 73 4.39 -7.67 -15.85
CA LEU A 73 4.87 -7.42 -14.48
C LEU A 73 3.78 -6.70 -13.68
N LEU A 74 3.19 -7.42 -12.73
CA LEU A 74 2.09 -6.97 -11.90
C LEU A 74 2.51 -6.83 -10.44
N LEU A 75 1.85 -5.93 -9.72
CA LEU A 75 2.03 -5.68 -8.29
C LEU A 75 0.67 -5.75 -7.57
N GLY A 76 0.58 -6.49 -6.46
CA GLY A 76 -0.68 -6.63 -5.72
C GLY A 76 -0.54 -6.93 -4.24
N SER A 77 -1.67 -6.98 -3.55
CA SER A 77 -1.83 -7.43 -2.16
C SER A 77 -1.96 -8.95 -2.08
N GLN A 78 -2.00 -9.48 -0.87
CA GLN A 78 -2.37 -10.88 -0.63
C GLN A 78 -3.80 -11.17 -1.09
N ASP A 79 -4.73 -10.21 -0.94
CA ASP A 79 -6.14 -10.40 -1.27
C ASP A 79 -6.29 -10.64 -2.78
N ALA A 80 -5.59 -9.84 -3.59
CA ALA A 80 -5.52 -10.04 -5.04
C ALA A 80 -4.88 -11.40 -5.41
N ALA A 81 -3.84 -11.82 -4.67
CA ALA A 81 -3.18 -13.11 -4.89
C ALA A 81 -4.02 -14.34 -4.43
N HIS A 82 -4.98 -14.12 -3.54
CA HIS A 82 -5.91 -15.13 -3.03
C HIS A 82 -7.26 -15.12 -3.77
N ASP A 83 -7.43 -14.27 -4.78
CA ASP A 83 -8.64 -14.21 -5.60
C ASP A 83 -8.38 -14.79 -7.00
N LEU A 84 -8.88 -16.00 -7.26
CA LEU A 84 -8.62 -16.73 -8.50
C LEU A 84 -9.16 -15.99 -9.73
N GLU A 85 -10.29 -15.29 -9.59
CA GLU A 85 -10.89 -14.51 -10.67
C GLU A 85 -9.97 -13.36 -11.08
N THR A 86 -9.46 -12.59 -10.12
CA THR A 86 -8.48 -11.53 -10.34
C THR A 86 -7.20 -12.06 -10.98
N MET A 87 -6.68 -13.19 -10.52
CA MET A 87 -5.50 -13.84 -11.08
C MET A 87 -5.71 -14.25 -12.54
N ARG A 88 -6.85 -14.87 -12.86
CA ARG A 88 -7.21 -15.28 -14.23
C ARG A 88 -7.48 -14.09 -15.15
N LYS A 89 -8.16 -13.06 -14.65
CA LYS A 89 -8.43 -11.81 -15.38
C LYS A 89 -7.16 -11.15 -15.89
N HIS A 90 -6.10 -11.16 -15.07
CA HIS A 90 -4.79 -10.62 -15.44
C HIS A 90 -3.86 -11.65 -16.09
N LYS A 91 -4.35 -12.87 -16.35
CA LYS A 91 -3.61 -13.96 -16.99
C LYS A 91 -2.31 -14.29 -16.25
N VAL A 92 -2.32 -14.23 -14.92
CA VAL A 92 -1.17 -14.56 -14.10
C VAL A 92 -0.74 -15.99 -14.37
N THR A 93 0.56 -16.20 -14.45
CA THR A 93 1.20 -17.53 -14.63
C THR A 93 2.20 -17.83 -13.53
N HIS A 94 2.84 -16.78 -13.02
CA HIS A 94 3.88 -16.84 -12.01
C HIS A 94 3.53 -15.93 -10.83
N VAL A 95 3.83 -16.36 -9.61
CA VAL A 95 3.57 -15.59 -8.40
C VAL A 95 4.81 -15.53 -7.53
N LEU A 96 5.31 -14.32 -7.31
CA LEU A 96 6.38 -14.03 -6.37
C LEU A 96 5.77 -13.48 -5.07
N ASN A 97 5.67 -14.35 -4.06
CA ASN A 97 5.18 -14.01 -2.73
C ASN A 97 6.37 -13.58 -1.86
N VAL A 98 6.48 -12.29 -1.54
CA VAL A 98 7.54 -11.75 -0.68
C VAL A 98 7.04 -11.38 0.73
N ALA A 99 5.87 -11.88 1.14
CA ALA A 99 5.32 -11.62 2.45
C ALA A 99 5.77 -12.62 3.50
N TYR A 100 6.08 -12.10 4.69
CA TYR A 100 6.14 -12.87 5.91
C TYR A 100 4.74 -13.34 6.33
N GLY A 101 4.58 -14.64 6.61
CA GLY A 101 3.37 -15.22 7.19
C GLY A 101 2.18 -15.39 6.24
N VAL A 102 2.36 -15.22 4.92
CA VAL A 102 1.29 -15.39 3.92
C VAL A 102 1.52 -16.65 3.11
N GLN A 103 0.53 -17.53 3.07
CA GLN A 103 0.57 -18.77 2.29
C GLN A 103 0.14 -18.54 0.83
N ASN A 104 0.45 -19.50 -0.04
CA ASN A 104 0.03 -19.48 -1.44
C ASN A 104 -1.32 -20.19 -1.58
N ALA A 105 -2.29 -19.57 -2.28
CA ALA A 105 -3.65 -20.09 -2.37
C ALA A 105 -3.84 -21.22 -3.40
N PHE A 106 -3.24 -21.10 -4.60
CA PHE A 106 -3.58 -21.91 -5.77
C PHE A 106 -2.38 -22.70 -6.30
N LEU A 107 -1.77 -23.54 -5.45
CA LEU A 107 -0.49 -24.21 -5.70
C LEU A 107 -0.41 -25.04 -7.00
N ASN A 108 -1.55 -25.44 -7.57
CA ASN A 108 -1.61 -26.24 -8.79
C ASN A 108 -1.89 -25.41 -10.06
N ASP A 109 -2.28 -24.14 -9.91
CA ASP A 109 -2.69 -23.28 -11.03
C ASP A 109 -1.56 -22.34 -11.50
N PHE A 110 -0.60 -22.03 -10.62
CA PHE A 110 0.48 -21.07 -10.91
C PHE A 110 1.84 -21.57 -10.45
N VAL A 111 2.90 -21.05 -11.07
CA VAL A 111 4.28 -21.27 -10.62
C VAL A 111 4.60 -20.30 -9.50
N TYR A 112 4.89 -20.81 -8.31
CA TYR A 112 5.17 -19.99 -7.13
C TYR A 112 6.66 -19.90 -6.80
N LYS A 113 7.06 -18.75 -6.28
CA LYS A 113 8.25 -18.59 -5.45
C LYS A 113 7.89 -17.77 -4.22
N SER A 114 8.27 -18.27 -3.04
CA SER A 114 7.97 -17.62 -1.76
C SER A 114 9.27 -17.28 -1.04
N ILE A 115 9.45 -16.01 -0.71
CA ILE A 115 10.61 -15.48 0.02
C ILE A 115 10.07 -14.68 1.20
N SER A 116 10.33 -15.14 2.41
CA SER A 116 9.77 -14.51 3.61
C SER A 116 10.56 -13.26 4.01
N ILE A 117 10.06 -12.07 3.64
CA ILE A 117 10.70 -10.78 3.96
C ILE A 117 9.89 -10.04 5.03
N LEU A 118 10.58 -9.57 6.08
CA LEU A 118 10.01 -8.69 7.11
C LEU A 118 9.86 -7.26 6.59
N ASP A 119 8.80 -6.56 6.97
CA ASP A 119 8.54 -5.18 6.54
C ASP A 119 9.13 -4.15 7.50
N LEU A 120 10.42 -4.30 7.80
CA LEU A 120 11.13 -3.45 8.75
C LEU A 120 12.20 -2.64 8.00
N PRO A 121 12.39 -1.35 8.32
CA PRO A 121 13.44 -0.52 7.69
C PRO A 121 14.86 -1.12 7.80
N GLU A 122 15.12 -1.90 8.85
CA GLU A 122 16.41 -2.55 9.12
C GLU A 122 16.60 -3.86 8.34
N THR A 123 15.55 -4.37 7.70
CA THR A 123 15.68 -5.58 6.86
C THR A 123 16.47 -5.22 5.60
N ASP A 124 17.54 -5.97 5.33
CA ASP A 124 18.31 -5.82 4.09
C ASP A 124 17.54 -6.44 2.91
N ILE A 125 16.76 -5.61 2.21
CA ILE A 125 15.97 -6.06 1.06
C ILE A 125 16.83 -6.36 -0.15
N THR A 126 18.03 -5.77 -0.23
CA THR A 126 18.93 -5.88 -1.38
C THR A 126 19.51 -7.28 -1.50
N SER A 127 19.71 -7.96 -0.36
CA SER A 127 20.12 -9.37 -0.31
C SER A 127 19.16 -10.32 -1.05
N TYR A 128 17.87 -9.96 -1.16
CA TYR A 128 16.85 -10.77 -1.83
C TYR A 128 16.68 -10.41 -3.31
N PHE A 129 17.26 -9.31 -3.78
CA PHE A 129 17.12 -8.85 -5.17
C PHE A 129 17.55 -9.90 -6.19
N PRO A 130 18.74 -10.53 -6.10
CA PRO A 130 19.16 -11.48 -7.13
C PRO A 130 18.15 -12.62 -7.33
N GLU A 131 17.67 -13.20 -6.22
CA GLU A 131 16.73 -14.32 -6.23
C GLU A 131 15.34 -13.93 -6.75
N CYS A 132 14.88 -12.73 -6.40
CA CYS A 132 13.61 -12.19 -6.90
C CYS A 132 13.69 -11.86 -8.40
N PHE A 133 14.78 -11.22 -8.82
CA PHE A 133 14.95 -10.76 -10.20
C PHE A 133 15.10 -11.93 -11.15
N GLU A 134 15.83 -12.98 -10.75
CA GLU A 134 15.94 -14.22 -11.52
C GLU A 134 14.56 -14.83 -11.80
N PHE A 135 13.69 -14.89 -10.80
CA PHE A 135 12.34 -15.41 -10.96
C PHE A 135 11.48 -14.56 -11.91
N ILE A 136 11.55 -13.23 -11.75
CA ILE A 136 10.81 -12.29 -12.61
C ILE A 136 11.30 -12.39 -14.06
N GLU A 137 12.61 -12.41 -14.30
CA GLU A 137 13.18 -12.50 -15.65
C GLU A 137 12.88 -13.85 -16.30
N LYS A 138 12.94 -14.95 -15.52
CA LYS A 138 12.56 -16.28 -16.01
C LYS A 138 11.10 -16.33 -16.47
N ALA A 139 10.18 -15.77 -15.69
CA ALA A 139 8.77 -15.71 -16.06
C ALA A 139 8.56 -14.91 -17.36
N LYS A 140 9.24 -13.76 -17.49
CA LYS A 140 9.22 -12.92 -18.69
C LYS A 140 9.76 -13.64 -19.93
N ILE A 141 10.88 -14.37 -19.82
CA ILE A 141 11.46 -15.15 -20.93
C ILE A 141 10.51 -16.26 -21.41
N GLN A 142 9.65 -16.76 -20.53
CA GLN A 142 8.63 -17.77 -20.86
C GLN A 142 7.32 -17.16 -21.39
N ASP A 143 7.33 -15.87 -21.77
CA ASP A 143 6.14 -15.11 -22.16
C ASP A 143 5.02 -15.14 -21.08
N GLY A 144 5.41 -15.32 -19.82
CA GLY A 144 4.52 -15.39 -18.67
C GLY A 144 4.22 -14.00 -18.09
N VAL A 145 3.10 -13.92 -17.36
CA VAL A 145 2.75 -12.78 -16.52
C VAL A 145 3.05 -13.11 -15.07
N VAL A 146 3.86 -12.28 -14.41
CA VAL A 146 4.24 -12.42 -13.00
C VAL A 146 3.48 -11.42 -12.11
N LEU A 147 2.89 -11.93 -11.03
CA LEU A 147 2.40 -11.12 -9.93
C LEU A 147 3.41 -11.13 -8.79
N VAL A 148 3.94 -9.97 -8.44
CA VAL A 148 4.72 -9.77 -7.21
C VAL A 148 3.79 -9.24 -6.13
N HIS A 149 3.69 -9.92 -4.99
CA HIS A 149 2.84 -9.46 -3.89
C HIS A 149 3.51 -9.61 -2.53
N CYS A 150 3.02 -8.81 -1.57
CA CYS A 150 3.27 -9.02 -0.15
C CYS A 150 1.92 -9.06 0.59
N ASN A 151 1.82 -8.56 1.83
CA ASN A 151 0.53 -8.47 2.53
C ASN A 151 -0.37 -7.43 1.85
N ALA A 152 0.07 -6.17 1.81
CA ALA A 152 -0.72 -5.06 1.27
C ALA A 152 -0.31 -4.64 -0.15
N GLY A 153 0.77 -5.18 -0.71
CA GLY A 153 1.29 -4.70 -2.01
C GLY A 153 1.73 -3.24 -1.98
N VAL A 154 2.18 -2.76 -0.82
CA VAL A 154 2.54 -1.36 -0.55
C VAL A 154 4.05 -1.18 -0.43
N SER A 155 4.71 -2.06 0.35
CA SER A 155 6.11 -1.88 0.74
C SER A 155 7.09 -2.90 0.13
N ARG A 156 7.25 -4.10 0.72
CA ARG A 156 8.19 -5.14 0.25
C ARG A 156 8.09 -5.43 -1.25
N ALA A 157 6.91 -5.81 -1.72
CA ALA A 157 6.69 -6.14 -3.13
C ALA A 157 6.97 -4.95 -4.06
N ALA A 158 6.59 -3.74 -3.65
CA ALA A 158 6.86 -2.54 -4.42
C ALA A 158 8.37 -2.25 -4.50
N ALA A 159 9.12 -2.42 -3.41
CA ALA A 159 10.57 -2.25 -3.39
C ALA A 159 11.28 -3.26 -4.30
N ILE A 160 10.86 -4.53 -4.30
CA ILE A 160 11.38 -5.55 -5.23
C ILE A 160 11.12 -5.14 -6.68
N VAL A 161 9.90 -4.70 -7.02
CA VAL A 161 9.56 -4.27 -8.39
C VAL A 161 10.35 -3.03 -8.80
N ILE A 162 10.52 -2.05 -7.91
CA ILE A 162 11.34 -0.86 -8.16
C ILE A 162 12.79 -1.26 -8.42
N GLY A 163 13.40 -2.04 -7.54
CA GLY A 163 14.77 -2.53 -7.72
C GLY A 163 14.94 -3.32 -9.01
N PHE A 164 13.96 -4.16 -9.36
CA PHE A 164 13.99 -4.93 -10.60
C PHE A 164 13.98 -4.02 -11.84
N LEU A 165 13.13 -3.00 -11.87
CA LEU A 165 13.09 -2.03 -12.97
C LEU A 165 14.40 -1.23 -13.08
N MET A 166 14.99 -0.85 -11.94
CA MET A 166 16.29 -0.16 -11.93
C MET A 166 17.38 -1.06 -12.51
N ASN A 167 17.44 -2.32 -12.10
CA ASN A 167 18.42 -3.30 -12.56
C ASN A 167 18.26 -3.69 -14.04
N SER A 168 17.03 -4.03 -14.45
CA SER A 168 16.76 -4.62 -15.77
C SER A 168 16.60 -3.59 -16.89
N GLU A 169 16.10 -2.40 -16.58
CA GLU A 169 15.83 -1.34 -17.56
C GLU A 169 16.75 -0.11 -17.39
N GLY A 170 17.66 -0.13 -16.41
CA GLY A 170 18.58 0.98 -16.14
C GLY A 170 17.89 2.27 -15.69
N LEU A 171 16.69 2.16 -15.10
CA LEU A 171 15.94 3.34 -14.65
C LEU A 171 16.55 3.93 -13.37
N SER A 172 16.51 5.25 -13.25
CA SER A 172 16.78 5.89 -11.96
C SER A 172 15.70 5.56 -10.95
N PHE A 173 16.03 5.59 -9.66
CA PHE A 173 15.09 5.33 -8.57
C PHE A 173 13.81 6.17 -8.72
N ALA A 174 13.95 7.48 -8.95
CA ALA A 174 12.81 8.38 -9.11
C ALA A 174 11.87 7.96 -10.26
N ARG A 175 12.42 7.50 -11.39
CA ARG A 175 11.63 7.04 -12.54
C ARG A 175 10.97 5.69 -12.27
N ALA A 176 11.70 4.73 -11.73
CA ALA A 176 11.17 3.42 -11.37
C ALA A 176 10.05 3.54 -10.32
N PHE A 177 10.29 4.30 -9.25
CA PHE A 177 9.29 4.59 -8.22
C PHE A 177 8.03 5.23 -8.81
N SER A 178 8.18 6.25 -9.67
CA SER A 178 7.04 6.93 -10.28
C SER A 178 6.20 5.98 -11.15
N LEU A 179 6.83 5.11 -11.93
CA LEU A 179 6.12 4.10 -12.73
C LEU A 179 5.29 3.16 -11.85
N VAL A 180 5.88 2.64 -10.79
CA VAL A 180 5.21 1.70 -9.88
C VAL A 180 4.10 2.40 -9.10
N LYS A 181 4.32 3.64 -8.65
CA LYS A 181 3.32 4.47 -7.95
C LYS A 181 2.14 4.81 -8.86
N ASN A 182 2.38 5.10 -10.14
CA ASN A 182 1.31 5.35 -11.11
C ASN A 182 0.50 4.08 -11.41
N ALA A 183 1.14 2.91 -11.46
CA ALA A 183 0.45 1.64 -11.64
C ALA A 183 -0.39 1.26 -10.41
N ARG A 184 0.10 1.54 -9.20
CA ARG A 184 -0.61 1.28 -7.94
C ARG A 184 -0.43 2.45 -6.96
N PRO A 185 -1.40 3.36 -6.84
CA PRO A 185 -1.29 4.57 -6.01
C PRO A 185 -1.03 4.32 -4.52
N ALA A 186 -1.35 3.13 -3.99
CA ALA A 186 -1.09 2.77 -2.60
C ALA A 186 0.39 2.55 -2.29
N VAL A 187 1.26 2.39 -3.30
CA VAL A 187 2.69 2.08 -3.14
C VAL A 187 3.40 3.09 -2.24
N CYS A 188 4.05 2.58 -1.21
CA CYS A 188 4.82 3.36 -0.24
C CYS A 188 5.78 2.40 0.48
N PRO A 189 6.92 2.03 -0.13
CA PRO A 189 7.97 1.31 0.56
C PRO A 189 8.40 2.02 1.83
N ASN A 190 8.76 1.24 2.85
CA ASN A 190 9.31 1.82 4.07
C ASN A 190 10.61 2.58 3.77
N ALA A 191 10.99 3.49 4.66
CA ALA A 191 12.12 4.38 4.45
C ALA A 191 13.44 3.64 4.19
N GLY A 192 13.70 2.55 4.91
CA GLY A 192 14.90 1.73 4.73
C GLY A 192 14.96 1.10 3.35
N PHE A 193 13.86 0.55 2.84
CA PHE A 193 13.82 -0.02 1.49
C PHE A 193 14.01 1.03 0.39
N MET A 194 13.46 2.23 0.56
CA MET A 194 13.68 3.33 -0.40
C MET A 194 15.15 3.73 -0.44
N GLU A 195 15.78 3.88 0.72
CA GLU A 195 17.20 4.22 0.81
C GLU A 195 18.09 3.13 0.23
N GLN A 196 17.88 1.88 0.64
CA GLN A 196 18.61 0.72 0.16
C GLN A 196 18.52 0.58 -1.37
N ALA A 197 17.31 0.61 -1.93
CA ALA A 197 17.12 0.52 -3.38
C ALA A 197 17.79 1.69 -4.13
N ASN A 198 17.76 2.90 -3.59
CA ASN A 198 18.44 4.04 -4.21
C ASN A 198 19.97 3.89 -4.17
N LEU A 199 20.54 3.48 -3.03
CA LEU A 199 21.98 3.38 -2.84
C LEU A 199 22.61 2.25 -3.67
N THR A 200 21.97 1.07 -3.73
CA THR A 200 22.51 -0.11 -4.43
C THR A 200 22.88 0.17 -5.89
N PHE A 201 22.04 0.92 -6.61
CA PHE A 201 22.25 1.16 -8.03
C PHE A 201 22.93 2.50 -8.33
N LEU A 202 23.18 3.34 -7.32
CA LEU A 202 24.04 4.51 -7.46
C LEU A 202 25.52 4.13 -7.47
N SER A 203 25.91 3.05 -6.78
CA SER A 203 27.28 2.51 -6.82
C SER A 203 27.66 1.83 -8.13
N ASP A 204 26.67 1.42 -8.94
CA ASP A 204 26.88 0.75 -10.24
C ASP A 204 26.81 1.71 -11.45
N VAL A 205 26.71 3.02 -11.21
CA VAL A 205 26.88 4.02 -12.27
C VAL A 205 28.33 3.99 -12.73
N ARG A 206 28.61 3.18 -13.76
CA ARG A 206 29.86 3.28 -14.54
C ARG A 206 30.01 4.74 -14.96
N LEU A 207 31.01 5.41 -14.39
CA LEU A 207 31.50 6.66 -14.96
C LEU A 207 31.79 6.38 -16.43
N PRO A 208 31.34 7.23 -17.38
CA PRO A 208 31.72 7.06 -18.77
C PRO A 208 33.25 7.04 -18.84
N GLU A 209 33.82 5.97 -19.38
CA GLU A 209 35.25 5.93 -19.69
C GLU A 209 35.53 7.12 -20.60
N ASN A 210 36.27 8.10 -20.07
CA ASN A 210 36.78 9.21 -20.84
C ASN A 210 37.48 8.66 -22.08
N SER A 211 36.91 8.94 -23.25
CA SER A 211 37.58 8.81 -24.54
C SER A 211 38.79 9.75 -24.55
N LEU A 212 39.94 9.22 -24.16
CA LEU A 212 41.25 9.78 -24.46
C LEU A 212 41.59 9.41 -25.91
N LEU A 213 41.33 10.35 -26.81
CA LEU A 213 42.14 10.56 -28.02
C LEU A 213 42.91 11.86 -27.83
#